data_AF-X0VCN1-F1
#
_entry.id   AF-X0VCN1-F1
#
_cell.length_a   1.000
_cell.length_b   1.000
_cell.length_c   1.000
_cell.angle_alpha   90.00
_cell.angle_beta   90.00
_cell.angle_gamma   90.00
#
_symmetry.space_group_name_H-M   'P 1'
#
loop_
_entity.id
_entity.type
_entity.pdbx_description
1 polymer ?
#
loop_
_entity_poly.entity_id
_entity_poly.type
_entity_poly.pdbx_seq_one_letter_code
_entity_poly.pdbx_strand_id
1 'polypeptide(L)' 'LVMVLGPTAPISPVWFDYGVDLVSGTRVIDPELVLRFVSEGVVFKQIHGRGVKLLTIQKENY' A
#
# COMPACT_ATOMS: atom_id res chain seq x y z
N LEU A 1 -10.44 -0.63 -16.80
CA LEU A 1 -9.65 -0.94 -15.59
C LEU A 1 -8.80 0.28 -15.22
N VAL A 2 -9.13 0.93 -14.12
CA VAL A 2 -8.41 2.07 -13.53
C VAL A 2 -7.88 1.62 -12.16
N MET A 3 -6.58 1.82 -11.93
CA MET A 3 -5.91 1.43 -10.68
C MET A 3 -5.21 2.63 -10.03
N VAL A 4 -5.35 2.76 -8.71
CA VAL A 4 -4.49 3.60 -7.89
C VAL A 4 -3.42 2.72 -7.24
N LEU A 5 -2.14 3.02 -7.51
CA LEU A 5 -1.01 2.22 -7.06
C LEU A 5 0.01 3.08 -6.33
N GLY A 6 0.44 2.63 -5.15
CA GLY A 6 1.64 3.15 -4.50
C GLY A 6 1.64 2.98 -2.99
N PRO A 7 2.80 3.08 -2.33
CA PRO A 7 2.89 3.01 -0.87
C PRO A 7 2.12 4.15 -0.17
N THR A 8 1.93 5.27 -0.86
CA THR A 8 1.16 6.43 -0.38
C THR A 8 -0.33 6.35 -0.76
N ALA A 9 -0.76 5.33 -1.51
CA ALA A 9 -2.17 5.15 -1.84
C ALA A 9 -2.97 4.84 -0.57
N PRO A 10 -3.92 5.70 -0.15
CA PRO A 10 -4.81 5.38 0.96
C PRO A 10 -5.64 4.15 0.58
N ILE A 11 -5.57 3.09 1.38
CA ILE A 11 -6.43 1.91 1.20
C ILE A 11 -7.82 2.24 1.71
N SER A 12 -8.65 2.78 0.84
CA SER A 12 -10.01 3.25 1.15
C SER A 12 -10.99 2.89 0.04
N PRO A 13 -12.21 2.41 0.36
CA PRO A 13 -13.22 2.13 -0.67
C PRO A 13 -13.75 3.40 -1.36
N VAL A 14 -13.48 4.60 -0.80
CA VAL A 14 -13.91 5.88 -1.40
C VAL A 14 -13.45 6.03 -2.84
N TRP A 15 -12.34 5.41 -3.23
CA TRP A 15 -11.83 5.42 -4.60
C TRP A 15 -12.85 4.86 -5.61
N PHE A 16 -13.68 3.89 -5.21
CA PHE A 16 -14.66 3.25 -6.09
C PHE A 16 -15.81 4.19 -6.49
N ASP A 17 -16.12 5.18 -5.65
CA ASP A 17 -17.09 6.25 -5.95
C ASP A 17 -16.59 7.18 -7.08
N TYR A 18 -15.27 7.23 -7.29
CA TYR A 18 -14.61 8.05 -8.32
C TYR A 18 -14.21 7.24 -9.56
N GLY A 19 -14.77 6.04 -9.75
CA GLY A 19 -14.54 5.22 -10.95
C GLY A 19 -13.19 4.47 -10.98
N VAL A 20 -12.51 4.35 -9.84
CA VAL A 20 -11.37 3.42 -9.69
C VAL A 20 -11.91 1.99 -9.57
N ASP A 21 -11.23 1.03 -10.18
CA ASP A 21 -11.59 -0.39 -10.09
C ASP A 21 -10.77 -1.12 -9.01
N LEU A 22 -9.50 -0.72 -8.82
CA LEU A 22 -8.52 -1.36 -7.95
C LEU A 22 -7.69 -0.32 -7.18
N VAL A 23 -7.39 -0.60 -5.92
CA VAL A 23 -6.44 0.19 -5.12
C VAL A 23 -5.40 -0.76 -4.54
N SER A 24 -4.13 -0.55 -4.88
CA SER A 24 -3.02 -1.35 -4.38
C SER A 24 -2.01 -0.47 -3.67
N GLY A 25 -1.66 -0.86 -2.46
CA GLY A 25 -0.72 -0.13 -1.63
C GLY A 25 -0.03 -1.06 -0.65
N THR A 26 0.43 -0.46 0.44
CA THR A 26 1.31 -1.13 1.40
C THR A 26 0.74 -0.99 2.81
N ARG A 27 0.59 -2.12 3.52
CA ARG A 27 0.31 -2.13 4.95
C ARG A 27 1.60 -2.33 5.73
N VAL A 28 1.89 -1.39 6.62
CA VAL A 28 2.97 -1.55 7.62
C VAL A 28 2.54 -2.61 8.64
N ILE A 29 3.36 -3.65 8.80
CA ILE A 29 3.12 -4.74 9.77
C ILE A 29 4.10 -4.67 10.95
N ASP A 30 5.22 -3.97 10.78
CA ASP A 30 6.21 -3.69 11.82
C ASP A 30 6.62 -2.21 11.74
N PRO A 31 5.93 -1.33 12.50
CA PRO A 31 6.19 0.11 12.45
C PRO A 31 7.61 0.49 12.89
N GLU A 32 8.17 -0.16 13.89
CA GLU A 32 9.50 0.16 14.43
C GLU A 32 10.60 -0.12 13.40
N LEU A 33 10.55 -1.30 12.78
CA LEU A 33 11.48 -1.68 11.71
C LEU A 33 11.37 -0.74 10.50
N VAL A 34 10.13 -0.44 10.09
CA VAL A 34 9.89 0.41 8.92
C VAL A 34 10.38 1.83 9.18
N LEU A 35 10.09 2.42 10.35
CA LEU A 35 10.57 3.75 10.72
C LEU A 35 12.10 3.85 10.69
N ARG A 36 12.81 2.84 11.20
CA ARG A 36 14.28 2.80 11.12
C ARG A 36 14.75 2.75 9.66
N PHE A 37 14.22 1.82 8.87
CA PHE A 37 14.63 1.63 7.48
C PHE A 37 14.35 2.85 6.59
N VAL A 38 13.19 3.50 6.72
CA VAL A 38 12.91 4.71 5.94
C VAL A 38 13.81 5.87 6.35
N SER A 39 14.17 5.96 7.63
CA SER A 39 15.12 6.98 8.13
C SER A 39 16.54 6.77 7.58
N GLU A 40 16.90 5.54 7.25
CA GLU A 40 18.19 5.16 6.66
C GLU A 40 18.20 5.24 5.11
N GLY A 41 17.09 5.60 4.48
CA GLY A 41 16.96 5.64 3.02
C GLY A 41 16.87 4.26 2.35
N VAL A 42 16.51 3.22 3.11
CA VAL A 42 16.33 1.86 2.57
C VAL A 42 15.18 1.84 1.56
N VAL A 43 15.40 1.23 0.39
CA VAL A 43 14.39 1.23 -0.68
C VAL A 43 13.33 0.15 -0.47
N PHE A 44 12.13 0.37 -1.02
CA PHE A 44 10.99 -0.53 -0.84
C PHE A 44 11.29 -2.01 -1.12
N LYS A 45 12.11 -2.31 -2.15
CA LYS A 45 12.50 -3.69 -2.50
C LYS A 45 13.21 -4.43 -1.36
N GLN A 46 13.88 -3.71 -0.47
CA GLN A 46 14.56 -4.26 0.72
C GLN A 46 13.65 -4.30 1.95
N ILE A 47 12.62 -3.45 2.02
CA ILE A 47 11.64 -3.41 3.12
C ILE A 47 10.51 -4.44 2.90
N HIS A 48 10.16 -4.68 1.64
CA HIS A 48 9.14 -5.64 1.24
C HIS A 48 9.44 -7.04 1.79
N GLY A 49 8.47 -7.64 2.49
CA GLY A 49 8.62 -8.95 3.13
C GLY A 49 9.29 -8.93 4.51
N ARG A 50 9.77 -7.77 4.99
CA ARG A 50 10.41 -7.64 6.31
C ARG A 50 9.60 -6.81 7.29
N GLY A 51 8.97 -5.72 6.83
CA GLY A 51 8.17 -4.83 7.69
C GLY A 51 6.86 -4.35 7.06
N VAL A 52 6.61 -4.73 5.80
CA VAL A 52 5.42 -4.36 5.06
C VAL A 52 4.83 -5.52 4.27
N LYS A 53 3.51 -5.47 4.04
CA LYS A 53 2.79 -6.36 3.14
C LYS A 53 2.10 -5.56 2.04
N LEU A 54 2.09 -6.09 0.83
CA LEU A 54 1.26 -5.56 -0.24
C LEU A 54 -0.20 -5.88 0.08
N LEU A 55 -1.08 -4.92 -0.19
CA LEU A 55 -2.51 -5.04 -0.01
C LEU A 55 -3.21 -4.48 -1.24
N THR A 56 -4.21 -5.19 -1.74
CA THR A 56 -5.04 -4.75 -2.85
C THR A 56 -6.50 -4.91 -2.47
N ILE A 57 -7.29 -3.87 -2.69
CA ILE A 57 -8.75 -3.91 -2.64
C ILE A 57 -9.30 -3.71 -4.05
N GLN A 58 -10.46 -4.32 -4.31
CA GLN A 58 -11.12 -4.27 -5.62
C GLN A 58 -12.61 -3.97 -5.44
N LYS A 59 -13.18 -3.25 -6.40
CA LYS A 59 -14.58 -2.83 -6.38
C LYS A 59 -15.56 -3.99 -6.23
N GLU A 60 -15.28 -5.15 -6.81
CA GLU A 60 -16.15 -6.34 -6.70
C GLU A 60 -16.36 -6.83 -5.25
N ASN A 61 -15.48 -6.43 -4.33
CA ASN A 61 -15.52 -6.81 -2.92
C ASN A 61 -16.17 -5.74 -2.02
N TYR A 62 -16.80 -4.70 -2.58
CA TYR A 62 -17.43 -3.56 -1.88
C TYR A 62 -18.72 -3.10 -2.57
#